data_AF-A0A345X1K6-F1
#
_entry.id   AF-A0A345X1K6-F1
#
_cell.length_a   1.000
_cell.length_b   1.000
_cell.length_c   1.000
_cell.angle_alpha   90.00
_cell.angle_beta   90.00
_cell.angle_gamma   90.00
#
_symmetry.space_group_name_H-M   'P 1'
#
loop_
_entity.id
_entity.type
_entity.pdbx_description
1 polymer ?
#
loop_
_entity_poly.entity_id
_entity_poly.type
_entity_poly.pdbx_seq_one_letter_code
_entity_poly.pdbx_strand_id
1 'polypeptide(L)'
;MRKLFIPLLLCSALEANEKNGFFIEAGFETGLLEGTQTQEKRHTTTKNTYATYNYLPTDTILKRAANLFTDAKSISQLNFSSLSPVKVLYIGGKLTIENFLPYNLSNVKLSFTDAQGNVIDLGVIETIPKHSKIVLPEEAFDSLKEALDKIDPYTFFFPKFEATSTSVSDANTQRVFETLNKI
;
A
#
# COMPACT_ATOMS: atom_id res chain seq x y z
N MET A 1 -29.28 53.54 67.94
CA MET A 1 -29.40 53.94 66.52
C MET A 1 -28.18 53.45 65.75
N ARG A 2 -28.39 53.11 64.47
CA ARG A 2 -27.45 52.72 63.41
C ARG A 2 -27.12 51.23 63.30
N LYS A 3 -27.73 50.68 62.25
CA LYS A 3 -27.46 49.42 61.56
C LYS A 3 -26.00 49.38 61.10
N LEU A 4 -25.37 48.22 61.14
CA LEU A 4 -24.32 47.88 60.19
C LEU A 4 -24.56 46.46 59.67
N PHE A 5 -24.74 46.38 58.37
CA PHE A 5 -25.17 45.24 57.58
C PHE A 5 -23.97 44.86 56.72
N ILE A 6 -23.34 43.71 56.94
CA ILE A 6 -22.37 43.11 56.01
C ILE A 6 -22.48 41.58 56.13
N PRO A 7 -22.91 40.86 55.08
CA PRO A 7 -22.83 39.40 55.01
C PRO A 7 -21.47 39.02 54.39
N LEU A 8 -20.62 38.31 55.12
CA LEU A 8 -19.34 37.83 54.60
C LEU A 8 -19.37 36.32 54.39
N LEU A 9 -19.38 35.98 53.10
CA LEU A 9 -18.81 34.79 52.46
C LEU A 9 -19.36 33.42 52.84
N LEU A 10 -20.15 32.90 51.89
CA LEU A 10 -20.23 31.50 51.54
C LEU A 10 -18.82 30.91 51.33
N CYS A 11 -18.60 29.70 51.82
CA CYS A 11 -17.77 28.71 51.14
C CYS A 11 -18.24 27.30 51.56
N SER A 12 -19.32 26.85 50.96
CA SER A 12 -19.65 25.43 50.91
C SER A 12 -18.63 24.76 50.00
N ALA A 13 -17.70 23.99 50.57
CA ALA A 13 -16.94 23.02 49.81
C ALA A 13 -17.88 21.89 49.41
N LEU A 14 -18.30 21.87 48.14
CA LEU A 14 -18.87 20.69 47.49
C LEU A 14 -18.20 20.59 46.12
N GLU A 15 -17.23 19.69 46.02
CA GLU A 15 -16.68 19.21 44.75
C GLU A 15 -17.81 18.70 43.86
N ALA A 16 -17.93 19.27 42.67
CA ALA A 16 -18.81 18.78 41.64
C ALA A 16 -18.26 17.45 41.11
N ASN A 17 -19.08 16.40 41.19
CA ASN A 17 -18.83 15.06 40.67
C ASN A 17 -18.78 15.09 39.13
N GLU A 18 -17.71 14.58 38.52
CA GLU A 18 -17.63 14.34 37.08
C GLU A 18 -18.70 13.31 36.67
N LYS A 19 -19.82 13.78 36.11
CA LYS A 19 -20.76 12.91 35.42
C LYS A 19 -21.08 13.45 34.04
N ASN A 20 -20.57 12.70 33.06
CA ASN A 20 -21.13 12.44 31.75
C ASN A 20 -21.53 13.69 30.95
N GLY A 21 -20.55 14.27 30.27
CA GLY A 21 -20.82 15.14 29.12
C GLY A 21 -21.58 14.34 28.05
N PHE A 22 -22.83 14.73 27.82
CA PHE A 22 -23.65 14.27 26.71
C PHE A 22 -23.55 15.31 25.60
N PHE A 23 -23.03 14.93 24.44
CA PHE A 23 -23.00 15.79 23.26
C PHE A 23 -24.24 15.54 22.41
N ILE A 24 -25.10 16.55 22.26
CA ILE A 24 -26.04 16.62 21.13
C ILE A 24 -25.42 17.54 20.10
N GLU A 25 -24.80 16.95 19.09
CA GLU A 25 -24.30 17.65 17.92
C GLU A 25 -25.47 17.86 16.95
N ALA A 26 -26.20 18.95 17.14
CA ALA A 26 -27.12 19.48 16.14
C ALA A 26 -26.57 20.84 15.67
N GLY A 27 -25.60 20.80 14.77
CA GLY A 27 -25.01 21.98 14.14
C GLY A 27 -24.19 21.56 12.93
N PHE A 28 -24.77 21.66 11.74
CA PHE A 28 -24.04 21.51 10.48
C PHE A 28 -23.18 22.75 10.28
N GLU A 29 -21.97 22.74 10.84
CA GLU A 29 -20.94 23.73 10.55
C GLU A 29 -19.75 23.03 9.89
N THR A 30 -19.70 23.16 8.56
CA THR A 30 -18.59 22.73 7.73
C THR A 30 -17.38 23.65 8.00
N GLY A 31 -16.57 23.30 8.98
CA GLY A 31 -15.22 23.84 9.16
C GLY A 31 -14.20 22.80 8.71
N LEU A 32 -13.67 22.93 7.50
CA LEU A 32 -12.59 22.09 6.99
C LEU A 32 -11.29 22.41 7.75
N LEU A 33 -11.09 21.77 8.90
CA LEU A 33 -9.80 21.76 9.58
C LEU A 33 -9.05 20.50 9.13
N GLU A 34 -8.18 20.68 8.14
CA GLU A 34 -7.27 19.66 7.63
C GLU A 34 -6.15 19.39 8.66
N GLY A 35 -6.49 18.62 9.69
CA GLY A 35 -5.52 18.02 10.58
C GLY A 35 -4.93 16.78 9.93
N THR A 36 -3.73 16.87 9.36
CA THR A 36 -2.97 15.66 8.98
C THR A 36 -2.53 14.96 10.27
N GLN A 37 -3.25 13.91 10.65
CA GLN A 37 -2.85 13.00 11.71
C GLN A 37 -1.83 12.02 11.13
N THR A 38 -0.53 12.33 11.24
CA THR A 38 0.52 11.33 11.04
C THR A 38 0.49 10.40 12.25
N GLN A 39 -0.39 9.41 12.21
CA GLN A 39 -0.24 8.24 13.06
C GLN A 39 1.02 7.50 12.58
N GLU A 40 2.09 7.54 13.36
CA GLU A 40 3.10 6.51 13.28
C GLU A 40 2.44 5.18 13.67
N LYS A 41 1.83 4.50 12.69
CA LYS A 41 1.48 3.10 12.82
C LYS A 41 2.79 2.38 13.11
N ARG A 42 2.99 1.93 14.35
CA ARG A 42 3.95 0.86 14.63
C ARG A 42 3.57 -0.30 13.74
N HIS A 43 4.38 -0.55 12.71
CA HIS A 43 4.34 -1.78 11.94
C HIS A 43 4.82 -2.91 12.85
N THR A 44 3.96 -3.39 13.74
CA THR A 44 4.14 -4.73 14.30
C THR A 44 3.83 -5.70 13.17
N THR A 45 4.88 -6.27 12.59
CA THR A 45 4.79 -7.32 11.57
C THR A 45 3.94 -8.47 12.11
N THR A 46 2.64 -8.42 11.84
CA THR A 46 1.80 -9.61 11.96
C THR A 46 2.25 -10.48 10.80
N LYS A 47 2.94 -11.59 11.08
CA LYS A 47 3.15 -12.64 10.07
C LYS A 47 1.77 -12.93 9.47
N ASN A 48 1.59 -12.62 8.20
CA ASN A 48 0.30 -12.76 7.53
C ASN A 48 -0.25 -14.17 7.76
N THR A 49 -1.42 -14.26 8.39
CA THR A 49 -2.15 -15.49 8.78
C THR A 49 -2.68 -16.27 7.57
N TYR A 50 -2.20 -15.97 6.36
CA TYR A 50 -2.58 -16.60 5.12
C TYR A 50 -1.43 -17.50 4.67
N ALA A 51 -1.36 -18.71 5.22
CA ALA A 51 -0.31 -19.70 4.96
C ALA A 51 -0.23 -20.20 3.49
N THR A 52 -1.01 -19.61 2.58
CA THR A 52 -1.17 -20.06 1.20
C THR A 52 -0.16 -19.45 0.23
N TYR A 53 0.44 -18.29 0.55
CA TYR A 53 1.32 -17.58 -0.38
C TYR A 53 2.72 -17.34 0.18
N ASN A 54 3.71 -17.32 -0.71
CA ASN A 54 5.03 -16.78 -0.41
C ASN A 54 4.96 -15.25 -0.46
N TYR A 55 5.08 -14.59 0.70
CA TYR A 55 4.90 -13.14 0.80
C TYR A 55 6.22 -12.38 0.78
N LEU A 56 6.25 -11.31 -0.01
CA LEU A 56 7.22 -10.22 0.17
C LEU A 56 6.60 -9.19 1.13
N PRO A 57 7.14 -9.07 2.36
CA PRO A 57 6.53 -8.26 3.40
C PRO A 57 6.72 -6.77 3.14
N THR A 58 5.78 -5.98 3.65
CA THR A 58 5.69 -4.52 3.48
C THR A 58 7.02 -3.82 3.76
N ASP A 59 7.68 -4.12 4.87
CA ASP A 59 8.91 -3.44 5.27
C ASP A 59 10.05 -3.66 4.27
N THR A 60 10.08 -4.84 3.63
CA THR A 60 11.06 -5.20 2.60
C THR A 60 10.78 -4.45 1.29
N ILE A 61 9.51 -4.22 0.98
CA ILE A 61 9.07 -3.50 -0.21
C ILE A 61 9.31 -2.00 -0.07
N LEU A 62 8.88 -1.41 1.05
CA LEU A 62 8.98 0.04 1.28
C LEU A 62 10.44 0.53 1.28
N LYS A 63 11.38 -0.28 1.78
CA LYS A 63 12.83 0.03 1.73
C LYS A 63 13.40 0.11 0.32
N ARG A 64 12.72 -0.46 -0.68
CA ARG A 64 13.16 -0.51 -2.08
C ARG A 64 12.23 0.27 -3.01
N ALA A 65 11.20 0.92 -2.47
CA ALA A 65 10.28 1.75 -3.20
C ALA A 65 10.82 3.17 -3.33
N ALA A 66 10.76 3.71 -4.54
CA ALA A 66 11.02 5.11 -4.86
C ALA A 66 9.79 5.71 -5.54
N ASN A 67 9.66 7.03 -5.52
CA ASN A 67 8.59 7.72 -6.25
C ASN A 67 8.86 7.66 -7.77
N LEU A 68 7.83 7.36 -8.57
CA LEU A 68 7.90 7.38 -10.03
C LEU A 68 7.97 8.80 -10.60
N PHE A 69 7.30 9.76 -9.95
CA PHE A 69 7.15 11.13 -10.46
C PHE A 69 8.02 12.09 -9.64
N THR A 70 9.32 12.13 -9.95
CA THR A 70 10.29 12.97 -9.26
C THR A 70 10.48 14.33 -9.92
N ASP A 71 11.02 14.34 -11.14
CA ASP A 71 11.43 15.53 -11.86
C ASP A 71 10.99 15.44 -13.33
N ALA A 72 10.92 16.58 -14.00
CA ALA A 72 10.39 16.66 -15.36
C ALA A 72 11.14 15.74 -16.35
N LYS A 73 12.46 15.57 -16.20
CA LYS A 73 13.26 14.71 -17.06
C LYS A 73 12.88 13.25 -16.86
N SER A 74 12.86 12.77 -15.62
CA SER A 74 12.44 11.40 -15.28
C SER A 74 11.00 11.13 -15.74
N ILE A 75 10.08 12.08 -15.53
CA ILE A 75 8.67 11.97 -15.94
C ILE A 75 8.55 11.85 -17.45
N SER A 76 9.27 12.66 -18.23
CA SER A 76 9.26 12.60 -19.71
C SER A 76 9.74 11.27 -20.30
N GLN A 77 10.41 10.43 -19.50
CA GLN A 77 10.91 9.12 -19.91
C GLN A 77 10.00 7.97 -19.45
N LEU A 78 8.97 8.25 -18.63
CA LEU A 78 8.02 7.23 -18.20
C LEU A 78 7.16 6.76 -19.37
N ASN A 79 7.01 5.45 -19.50
CA ASN A 79 6.11 4.85 -20.48
C ASN A 79 4.91 4.23 -19.75
N PHE A 80 3.82 4.98 -19.73
CA PHE A 80 2.56 4.60 -19.09
C PHE A 80 1.58 4.03 -20.12
N SER A 81 0.90 2.94 -19.74
CA SER A 81 -0.22 2.36 -20.48
C SER A 81 -1.43 2.29 -19.57
N SER A 82 -2.58 2.79 -20.04
CA SER A 82 -3.86 2.66 -19.33
C SER A 82 -4.33 1.21 -19.22
N LEU A 83 -3.89 0.34 -20.13
CA LEU A 83 -4.18 -1.10 -20.11
C LEU A 83 -3.31 -1.86 -19.11
N SER A 84 -2.21 -1.27 -18.66
CA SER A 84 -1.27 -1.90 -17.73
C SER A 84 -0.72 -0.86 -16.76
N PRO A 85 -1.58 -0.31 -15.88
CA PRO A 85 -1.18 0.73 -14.94
C PRO A 85 -0.27 0.20 -13.81
N VAL A 86 -0.14 -1.13 -13.70
CA VAL A 86 0.86 -1.81 -12.90
C VAL A 86 1.76 -2.58 -13.87
N LYS A 87 3.03 -2.22 -13.93
CA LYS A 87 3.99 -2.79 -14.86
C LYS A 87 5.03 -3.58 -14.10
N VAL A 88 5.37 -4.75 -14.62
CA VAL A 88 6.42 -5.61 -14.07
C VAL A 88 7.43 -5.88 -15.18
N LEU A 89 8.69 -5.62 -14.90
CA LEU A 89 9.79 -5.67 -15.85
C LEU A 89 10.96 -6.44 -15.24
N TYR A 90 11.64 -7.26 -16.04
CA TYR A 90 12.88 -7.89 -15.63
C TYR A 90 14.03 -7.36 -16.49
N ILE A 91 14.91 -6.57 -15.88
CA ILE A 91 16.02 -5.91 -16.58
C ILE A 91 17.28 -6.04 -15.74
N GLY A 92 18.34 -6.62 -16.33
CA GLY A 92 19.66 -6.70 -15.71
C GLY A 92 19.67 -7.43 -14.36
N GLY A 93 18.97 -8.56 -14.25
CA GLY A 93 18.93 -9.36 -13.01
C GLY A 93 18.02 -8.81 -11.93
N LYS A 94 17.13 -7.86 -12.26
CA LYS A 94 16.28 -7.18 -11.28
C LYS A 94 14.84 -7.11 -11.76
N LEU A 95 13.92 -7.44 -10.87
CA LEU A 95 12.49 -7.29 -11.09
C LEU A 95 12.06 -5.89 -10.66
N THR A 96 11.64 -5.08 -11.62
CA THR A 96 11.13 -3.72 -11.40
C THR A 96 9.61 -3.73 -11.49
N ILE A 97 8.94 -3.24 -10.44
CA ILE A 97 7.50 -3.06 -10.41
C ILE A 97 7.20 -1.57 -10.37
N GLU A 98 6.35 -1.10 -11.28
CA GLU A 98 5.95 0.30 -11.39
C GLU A 98 4.44 0.38 -11.23
N ASN A 99 3.97 1.09 -10.19
CA ASN A 99 2.56 1.38 -9.97
C ASN A 99 2.26 2.83 -10.31
N PHE A 100 1.61 3.05 -11.45
CA PHE A 100 1.25 4.38 -11.91
C PHE A 100 -0.05 4.90 -11.28
N LEU A 101 -0.78 4.07 -10.53
CA LEU A 101 -2.06 4.41 -9.94
C LEU A 101 -1.91 5.36 -8.74
N PRO A 102 -2.91 6.23 -8.47
CA PRO A 102 -2.90 7.16 -7.34
C PRO A 102 -3.29 6.53 -6.00
N TYR A 103 -3.30 5.20 -5.92
CA TYR A 103 -3.62 4.43 -4.71
C TYR A 103 -2.68 3.22 -4.57
N ASN A 104 -2.53 2.79 -3.32
CA ASN A 104 -1.76 1.61 -2.99
C ASN A 104 -2.54 0.37 -3.42
N LEU A 105 -1.82 -0.70 -3.76
CA LEU A 105 -2.40 -2.01 -4.03
C LEU A 105 -1.96 -2.96 -2.93
N SER A 106 -2.85 -3.84 -2.48
CA SER A 106 -2.57 -4.80 -1.42
C SER A 106 -2.66 -6.25 -1.88
N ASN A 107 -1.75 -7.08 -1.36
CA ASN A 107 -1.67 -8.51 -1.63
C ASN A 107 -1.73 -8.86 -3.12
N VAL A 108 -0.87 -8.23 -3.91
CA VAL A 108 -0.80 -8.40 -5.36
C VAL A 108 0.09 -9.60 -5.69
N LYS A 109 -0.44 -10.56 -6.43
CA LYS A 109 0.34 -11.70 -6.94
C LYS A 109 1.15 -11.28 -8.15
N LEU A 110 2.42 -11.69 -8.17
CA LEU A 110 3.29 -11.58 -9.32
C LEU A 110 3.47 -12.95 -9.98
N SER A 111 3.43 -12.98 -11.31
CA SER A 111 3.72 -14.17 -12.09
C SER A 111 4.39 -13.82 -13.40
N PHE A 112 5.00 -14.79 -14.05
CA PHE A 112 5.40 -14.66 -15.44
C PHE A 112 5.07 -15.91 -16.23
N THR A 113 4.89 -15.76 -17.54
CA THR A 113 4.72 -16.90 -18.45
C THR A 113 6.07 -17.28 -19.02
N ASP A 114 6.47 -18.55 -18.87
CA ASP A 114 7.73 -19.10 -19.39
C ASP A 114 7.71 -19.32 -20.93
N ALA A 115 8.81 -19.80 -21.51
CA ALA A 115 8.93 -20.04 -22.96
C ALA A 115 7.99 -21.15 -23.46
N GLN A 116 7.53 -22.02 -22.56
CA GLN A 116 6.63 -23.13 -22.83
C GLN A 116 5.16 -22.74 -22.63
N GLY A 117 4.87 -21.50 -22.20
CA GLY A 117 3.52 -21.02 -21.95
C GLY A 117 2.98 -21.31 -20.55
N ASN A 118 3.81 -21.82 -19.62
CA ASN A 118 3.39 -22.07 -18.25
C ASN A 118 3.47 -20.80 -17.41
N VAL A 119 2.47 -20.57 -16.58
CA VAL A 119 2.46 -19.45 -15.63
C VAL A 119 3.21 -19.88 -14.37
N ILE A 120 4.34 -19.22 -14.10
CA ILE A 120 5.17 -19.41 -12.91
C ILE A 120 4.81 -18.34 -11.87
N ASP A 121 4.50 -18.80 -10.65
CA ASP A 121 4.19 -17.93 -9.52
C ASP A 121 5.48 -17.40 -8.87
N LEU A 122 5.57 -16.07 -8.72
CA LEU A 122 6.68 -15.39 -8.05
C LEU A 122 6.35 -15.03 -6.60
N GLY A 123 5.10 -15.23 -6.18
CA GLY A 123 4.62 -14.89 -4.85
C GLY A 123 3.78 -13.62 -4.80
N VAL A 124 3.46 -13.20 -3.58
CA VAL A 124 2.54 -12.10 -3.30
C VAL A 124 3.27 -10.95 -2.64
N ILE A 125 3.12 -9.76 -3.20
CA ILE A 125 3.60 -8.52 -2.61
C ILE A 125 2.50 -7.97 -1.71
N GLU A 126 2.82 -7.80 -0.43
CA GLU A 126 1.86 -7.35 0.56
C GLU A 126 1.33 -5.93 0.27
N THR A 127 2.20 -5.01 -0.13
CA THR A 127 1.80 -3.66 -0.55
C THR A 127 2.65 -3.17 -1.70
N ILE A 128 2.00 -2.56 -2.70
CA ILE A 128 2.65 -1.79 -3.76
C ILE A 128 2.18 -0.33 -3.60
N PRO A 129 3.04 0.59 -3.12
CA PRO A 129 2.62 1.98 -2.91
C PRO A 129 2.16 2.65 -4.20
N LYS A 130 1.28 3.65 -4.08
CA LYS A 130 0.88 4.51 -5.18
C LYS A 130 2.10 5.18 -5.81
N HIS A 131 2.04 5.43 -7.11
CA HIS A 131 3.05 6.23 -7.81
C HIS A 131 4.49 5.80 -7.52
N SER A 132 4.72 4.50 -7.41
CA SER A 132 5.99 3.97 -6.92
C SER A 132 6.67 3.03 -7.89
N LYS A 133 8.00 3.03 -7.82
CA LYS A 133 8.91 2.11 -8.49
C LYS A 133 9.61 1.29 -7.43
N ILE A 134 9.44 -0.03 -7.49
CA ILE A 134 10.09 -0.97 -6.58
C ILE A 134 11.08 -1.78 -7.41
N VAL A 135 12.33 -1.84 -6.97
CA VAL A 135 13.36 -2.66 -7.61
C VAL A 135 13.73 -3.80 -6.67
N LEU A 136 13.45 -5.02 -7.08
CA LEU A 136 13.69 -6.23 -6.31
C LEU A 136 14.83 -7.05 -6.94
N PRO A 137 15.75 -7.58 -6.10
CA PRO A 137 16.76 -8.53 -6.53
C PRO A 137 16.12 -9.82 -7.07
N GLU A 138 16.74 -10.47 -8.05
CA GLU A 138 16.34 -11.81 -8.51
C GLU A 138 16.35 -12.82 -7.37
N GLU A 139 17.28 -12.69 -6.41
CA GLU A 139 17.40 -13.57 -5.25
C GLU A 139 16.20 -13.51 -4.30
N ALA A 140 15.28 -12.56 -4.49
CA ALA A 140 14.01 -12.55 -3.77
C ALA A 140 13.02 -13.60 -4.30
N PHE A 141 13.33 -14.28 -5.41
CA PHE A 141 12.40 -15.14 -6.16
C PHE A 141 13.04 -16.47 -6.57
N ASP A 142 12.94 -17.49 -5.71
CA ASP A 142 13.46 -18.83 -6.00
C ASP A 142 12.89 -19.41 -7.32
N SER A 143 11.58 -19.24 -7.55
CA SER A 143 10.91 -19.69 -8.77
C SER A 143 11.42 -19.00 -10.04
N LEU A 144 11.82 -17.72 -9.94
CA LEU A 144 12.37 -16.98 -11.07
C LEU A 144 13.74 -17.54 -11.43
N LYS A 145 14.61 -17.70 -10.42
CA LYS A 145 15.94 -18.25 -10.61
C LYS A 145 15.89 -19.66 -11.21
N GLU A 146 15.06 -20.53 -10.64
CA GLU A 146 14.92 -21.91 -11.14
C GLU A 146 14.46 -21.95 -12.60
N ALA A 147 13.51 -21.08 -12.96
CA ALA A 147 13.02 -21.03 -14.33
C ALA A 147 14.08 -20.47 -15.30
N LEU A 148 14.84 -19.45 -14.91
CA LEU A 148 15.92 -18.90 -15.73
C LEU A 148 17.07 -19.90 -15.92
N ASP A 149 17.41 -20.68 -14.89
CA ASP A 149 18.46 -21.71 -14.96
C ASP A 149 18.09 -22.87 -15.91
N LYS A 150 16.80 -23.07 -16.21
CA LYS A 150 16.30 -24.09 -17.16
C LYS A 150 16.28 -23.63 -18.61
N ILE A 151 16.52 -22.34 -18.89
CA ILE A 151 16.46 -21.80 -20.24
C ILE A 151 17.82 -22.01 -20.92
N ASP A 152 17.81 -22.65 -22.09
CA ASP A 152 19.01 -22.77 -22.91
C ASP A 152 19.57 -21.38 -23.24
N PRO A 153 20.89 -21.16 -23.14
CA PRO A 153 21.51 -19.85 -23.35
C PRO A 153 21.33 -19.28 -24.77
N TYR A 154 20.88 -20.10 -25.72
CA TYR A 154 20.57 -19.70 -27.10
C TYR A 154 19.07 -19.46 -27.36
N THR A 155 18.21 -19.65 -26.36
CA THR A 155 16.78 -19.38 -26.48
C THR A 155 16.52 -17.90 -26.23
N PHE A 156 16.15 -17.19 -27.29
CA PHE A 156 15.72 -15.80 -27.17
C PHE A 156 14.29 -15.77 -26.60
N PHE A 157 14.19 -15.53 -25.30
CA PHE A 157 12.93 -15.55 -24.56
C PHE A 157 12.75 -14.25 -23.79
N PHE A 158 11.57 -13.66 -23.94
CA PHE A 158 11.14 -12.50 -23.18
C PHE A 158 9.97 -12.89 -22.28
N PRO A 159 10.22 -13.13 -20.98
CA PRO A 159 9.15 -13.48 -20.06
C PRO A 159 8.13 -12.34 -19.98
N LYS A 160 6.86 -12.70 -20.15
CA LYS A 160 5.75 -11.77 -19.92
C LYS A 160 5.41 -11.82 -18.44
N PHE A 161 5.76 -10.76 -17.72
CA PHE A 161 5.41 -10.60 -16.31
C PHE A 161 4.04 -9.94 -16.15
N GLU A 162 3.31 -10.38 -15.14
CA GLU A 162 1.96 -9.92 -14.86
C GLU A 162 1.77 -9.73 -13.35
N ALA A 163 0.90 -8.78 -13.01
CA ALA A 163 0.44 -8.54 -11.66
C ALA A 163 -1.07 -8.77 -11.62
N THR A 164 -1.53 -9.51 -10.62
CA THR A 164 -2.96 -9.86 -10.46
C THR A 164 -3.39 -9.72 -9.00
N SER A 165 -4.67 -9.51 -8.76
CA SER A 165 -5.23 -9.56 -7.41
C SER A 165 -5.27 -10.99 -6.86
N THR A 166 -5.22 -11.13 -5.54
CA THR A 166 -5.51 -12.37 -4.83
C THR A 166 -6.88 -12.32 -4.17
N SER A 167 -7.37 -13.45 -3.67
CA SER A 167 -8.61 -13.50 -2.88
C SER A 167 -8.55 -12.69 -1.57
N VAL A 168 -7.34 -12.38 -1.11
CA VAL A 168 -7.06 -11.61 0.11
C VAL A 168 -6.61 -10.17 -0.17
N SER A 169 -6.56 -9.76 -1.44
CA SER A 169 -6.44 -8.34 -1.80
C SER A 169 -7.62 -7.54 -1.25
N ASP A 170 -7.41 -6.27 -0.93
CA ASP A 170 -8.53 -5.40 -0.58
C ASP A 170 -9.49 -5.20 -1.76
N ALA A 171 -10.72 -4.76 -1.45
CA ALA A 171 -11.78 -4.61 -2.43
C ALA A 171 -11.44 -3.65 -3.59
N ASN A 172 -10.61 -2.63 -3.33
CA ASN A 172 -10.21 -1.68 -4.36
C ASN A 172 -9.21 -2.33 -5.32
N THR A 173 -8.21 -3.03 -4.79
CA THR A 173 -7.21 -3.77 -5.55
C THR A 173 -7.87 -4.84 -6.41
N GLN A 174 -8.80 -5.63 -5.85
CA GLN A 174 -9.58 -6.61 -6.62
C GLN A 174 -10.33 -5.95 -7.78
N ARG A 175 -11.11 -4.90 -7.51
CA ARG A 175 -11.88 -4.18 -8.54
C ARG A 175 -11.02 -3.65 -9.67
N VAL A 176 -9.83 -3.16 -9.36
CA VAL A 176 -8.88 -2.62 -10.35
C VAL A 176 -8.45 -3.73 -11.31
N PHE A 177 -7.95 -4.84 -10.79
CA PHE A 177 -7.50 -5.96 -11.63
C PHE A 177 -8.66 -6.64 -12.37
N GLU A 178 -9.84 -6.76 -11.75
CA GLU A 178 -11.05 -7.26 -12.42
C GLU A 178 -11.48 -6.38 -13.60
N THR A 179 -11.33 -5.07 -13.47
CA THR A 179 -11.65 -4.12 -14.55
C THR A 179 -10.62 -4.23 -15.66
N LEU A 180 -9.33 -4.28 -15.32
CA LEU A 180 -8.25 -4.43 -16.30
C LEU A 180 -8.38 -5.72 -17.12
N ASN A 181 -8.83 -6.82 -16.50
CA ASN A 181 -9.02 -8.11 -17.18
C ASN A 181 -10.19 -8.12 -18.19
N LYS A 182 -11.03 -7.07 -18.23
CA LYS A 182 -12.21 -6.98 -19.12
C LYS A 182 -11.97 -6.08 -20.33
N ILE A 183 -10.81 -5.43 -20.43
CA ILE A 183 -10.44 -4.52 -21.52
C ILE A 183 -9.63 -5.30 -22.55
#